data_AF-A0A8T4GBJ6-F1
#
_entry.id   AF-A0A8T4GBJ6-F1
#
_cell.length_a   1.000
_cell.length_b   1.000
_cell.length_c   1.000
_cell.angle_alpha   90.00
_cell.angle_beta   90.00
_cell.angle_gamma   90.00
#
_symmetry.space_group_name_H-M   'P 1'
#
loop_
_entity.id
_entity.type
_entity.pdbx_description
1 polymer ?
#
loop_
_entity_poly.entity_id
_entity_poly.type
_entity_poly.pdbx_seq_one_letter_code
_entity_poly.pdbx_strand_id
1 'polypeptide(L)'
;MARRAEYTDPKIITAVIEGSVKAEMDAARGRQSWGKLIMSLWAVHKGDVVDKMRLEQLEKENAELKKLVEEMRAQIEQLQARLDGESAYRVKKQKQIEAMRAEFADVLKPGERIKLVYLFRRLGVPPGDGMKHKAETLITNWFNEAEYNGERALISRDLGLVIYPDTQRGVLGWTVSRLE
;
A
#
# COMPACT_ATOMS: atom_id res chain seq x y z
N MET A 1 50.32 6.01 -59.23
CA MET A 1 48.87 5.71 -59.08
C MET A 1 48.61 5.36 -57.62
N ALA A 2 47.96 6.25 -56.86
CA ALA A 2 47.62 6.01 -55.45
C ALA A 2 46.29 5.23 -55.36
N ARG A 3 46.26 4.12 -54.61
CA ARG A 3 45.03 3.34 -54.37
C ARG A 3 44.11 4.11 -53.41
N ARG A 4 42.82 4.19 -53.73
CA ARG A 4 41.80 4.82 -52.86
C ARG A 4 41.63 4.02 -51.56
N ALA A 5 41.54 4.71 -50.43
CA ALA A 5 41.21 4.11 -49.15
C ALA A 5 39.69 3.83 -49.09
N GLU A 6 39.32 2.58 -48.83
CA GLU A 6 37.94 2.06 -48.89
C GLU A 6 37.12 2.24 -47.60
N TYR A 7 37.64 2.91 -46.56
CA TYR A 7 37.02 2.87 -45.24
C TYR A 7 36.84 4.27 -44.66
N THR A 8 35.60 4.75 -44.70
CA THR A 8 35.14 6.01 -44.09
C THR A 8 34.81 5.72 -42.62
N ASP A 9 35.65 6.22 -41.70
CA ASP A 9 35.55 6.18 -40.23
C ASP A 9 35.68 4.80 -39.52
N PRO A 10 36.91 4.30 -39.29
CA PRO A 10 37.13 3.15 -38.43
C PRO A 10 36.96 3.52 -36.95
N LYS A 11 35.94 2.95 -36.28
CA LYS A 11 35.90 2.88 -34.80
C LYS A 11 36.97 1.88 -34.32
N ILE A 12 37.89 2.34 -33.47
CA ILE A 12 38.97 1.50 -32.94
C ILE A 12 38.39 0.56 -31.88
N ILE A 13 38.38 -0.74 -32.18
CA ILE A 13 38.07 -1.80 -31.22
C ILE A 13 39.40 -2.46 -30.85
N THR A 14 39.85 -2.31 -29.61
CA THR A 14 41.03 -2.99 -29.07
C THR A 14 40.61 -4.27 -28.36
N ALA A 15 40.99 -5.42 -28.92
CA ALA A 15 40.80 -6.73 -28.29
C ALA A 15 42.17 -7.31 -27.90
N VAL A 16 42.28 -7.79 -26.65
CA VAL A 16 43.45 -8.56 -26.20
C VAL A 16 43.19 -10.02 -26.56
N ILE A 17 44.02 -10.56 -27.44
CA ILE A 17 43.91 -11.95 -27.91
C ILE A 17 45.04 -12.75 -27.25
N GLU A 18 44.70 -13.88 -26.63
CA GLU A 18 45.69 -14.79 -26.03
C GLU A 18 46.69 -15.31 -27.09
N GLY A 19 47.93 -15.57 -26.67
CA GLY A 19 49.03 -15.90 -27.59
C GLY A 19 48.81 -17.16 -28.45
N SER A 20 48.07 -18.15 -27.94
CA SER A 20 47.66 -19.35 -28.66
C SER A 20 46.70 -19.04 -29.81
N VAL A 21 45.67 -18.24 -29.53
CA VAL A 21 44.67 -17.80 -30.51
C VAL A 21 45.32 -16.93 -31.60
N LYS A 22 46.30 -16.10 -31.22
CA LYS A 22 47.06 -15.30 -32.19
C LYS A 22 47.81 -16.18 -33.20
N ALA A 23 48.44 -17.26 -32.75
CA ALA A 23 49.19 -18.16 -33.63
C ALA A 23 48.26 -18.87 -34.64
N GLU A 24 47.07 -19.30 -34.20
CA GLU A 24 46.06 -19.89 -35.08
C GLU A 24 45.49 -18.88 -36.08
N MET A 25 45.22 -17.65 -35.63
CA MET A 25 44.76 -16.58 -36.50
C MET A 25 45.80 -16.15 -37.53
N ASP A 26 47.08 -16.08 -37.15
CA ASP A 26 48.18 -15.78 -38.08
C ASP A 26 48.35 -16.89 -39.13
N ALA A 27 48.18 -18.16 -38.75
CA ALA A 27 48.16 -19.28 -39.69
C ALA A 27 46.97 -19.20 -40.66
N ALA A 28 45.77 -18.88 -40.16
CA ALA A 28 44.57 -18.70 -40.98
C ALA A 28 44.63 -17.45 -41.89
N ARG A 29 45.32 -16.39 -41.44
CA ARG A 29 45.52 -15.13 -42.18
C ARG A 29 46.35 -15.32 -43.45
N GLY A 30 47.39 -16.15 -43.37
CA GLY A 30 48.37 -16.30 -44.44
C GLY A 30 48.93 -14.93 -44.90
N ARG A 31 48.73 -14.58 -46.18
CA ARG A 31 49.20 -13.30 -46.77
C ARG A 31 48.20 -12.15 -46.66
N GLN A 32 47.06 -12.32 -46.00
CA GLN A 32 46.04 -11.27 -45.88
C GLN A 32 46.42 -10.20 -44.85
N SER A 33 45.92 -8.98 -45.04
CA SER A 33 45.99 -7.95 -44.01
C SER A 33 45.02 -8.30 -42.88
N TRP A 34 45.36 -7.91 -41.64
CA TRP A 34 44.51 -8.12 -40.46
C TRP A 34 43.11 -7.54 -40.63
N GLY A 35 42.99 -6.36 -41.26
CA GLY A 35 41.68 -5.77 -41.55
C GLY A 35 40.81 -6.65 -42.45
N LYS A 36 41.39 -7.32 -43.45
CA LYS A 36 40.64 -8.21 -44.35
C LYS A 36 40.20 -9.50 -43.66
N LEU A 37 41.06 -10.09 -42.83
CA LEU A 37 40.74 -11.26 -42.01
C LEU A 37 39.63 -10.97 -40.99
N ILE A 38 39.71 -9.82 -40.31
CA ILE A 38 38.69 -9.41 -39.32
C ILE A 38 37.36 -9.18 -40.02
N MET A 39 37.34 -8.53 -41.18
CA MET A 39 36.12 -8.32 -41.95
C MET A 39 35.51 -9.62 -42.49
N SER A 40 36.31 -10.61 -42.88
CA SER A 40 35.80 -11.91 -43.32
C SER A 40 35.25 -12.72 -42.15
N LEU A 41 35.94 -12.75 -41.01
CA LEU A 41 35.44 -13.36 -39.78
C LEU A 41 34.16 -12.68 -39.29
N TRP A 42 34.10 -11.35 -39.37
CA TRP A 42 32.89 -10.60 -39.06
C TRP A 42 31.76 -10.95 -40.04
N ALA A 43 32.01 -11.01 -41.35
CA ALA A 43 30.99 -11.36 -42.32
C ALA A 43 30.39 -12.77 -42.08
N VAL A 44 31.21 -13.71 -41.59
CA VAL A 44 30.79 -15.08 -41.29
C VAL A 44 30.08 -15.19 -39.94
N HIS A 45 30.59 -14.52 -38.90
CA HIS A 45 30.13 -14.72 -37.51
C HIS A 45 29.31 -13.56 -36.93
N LYS A 46 29.03 -12.50 -37.71
CA LYS A 46 28.21 -11.36 -37.24
C LYS A 46 26.84 -11.80 -36.73
N GLY A 47 26.22 -12.81 -37.35
CA GLY A 47 24.96 -13.40 -36.86
C GLY A 47 25.11 -13.95 -35.45
N ASP A 48 26.05 -14.88 -35.25
CA ASP A 48 26.31 -15.52 -33.95
C ASP A 48 26.66 -14.52 -32.85
N VAL A 49 27.45 -13.48 -33.15
CA VAL A 49 27.83 -12.45 -32.17
C VAL A 49 26.62 -11.58 -31.81
N VAL A 50 25.81 -11.18 -32.79
CA VAL A 50 24.59 -10.39 -32.56
C VAL A 50 23.56 -11.20 -31.77
N ASP A 51 23.40 -12.49 -32.09
CA ASP A 51 22.47 -13.37 -31.38
C ASP A 51 22.92 -13.61 -29.94
N LYS A 52 24.22 -13.79 -29.68
CA LYS A 52 24.77 -13.87 -28.32
C LYS A 52 24.55 -12.59 -27.52
N MET A 53 24.83 -11.43 -28.11
CA MET A 53 24.58 -10.14 -27.46
C MET A 53 23.08 -9.95 -27.14
N ARG A 54 22.21 -10.34 -28.07
CA ARG A 54 20.75 -10.27 -27.87
C ARG A 54 20.27 -11.24 -26.78
N LEU A 55 20.85 -12.44 -26.73
CA LEU A 55 20.52 -13.43 -25.73
C LEU A 55 20.95 -12.97 -24.33
N GLU A 56 22.16 -12.43 -24.18
CA GLU A 56 22.62 -11.82 -22.91
C GLU A 56 21.72 -10.65 -22.48
N GLN A 57 21.28 -9.82 -23.43
CA GLN A 57 20.37 -8.72 -23.13
C GLN A 57 18.99 -9.23 -22.65
N LEU A 58 18.42 -10.23 -23.35
CA LEU A 58 17.15 -10.84 -22.97
C LEU A 58 17.22 -11.59 -21.64
N GLU A 59 18.38 -12.17 -21.30
CA GLU A 59 18.61 -12.81 -20.00
C GLU A 59 18.64 -11.78 -18.87
N LYS A 60 19.28 -10.63 -19.09
CA LYS A 60 19.27 -9.51 -18.13
C LYS A 60 17.87 -8.96 -17.94
N GLU A 61 17.16 -8.69 -19.03
CA GLU A 61 15.76 -8.21 -18.98
C GLU A 61 14.85 -9.23 -18.26
N ASN A 62 15.01 -10.53 -18.52
CA ASN A 62 14.27 -11.56 -17.79
C ASN A 62 14.60 -11.60 -16.29
N ALA A 63 15.87 -11.42 -15.92
CA ALA A 63 16.27 -11.40 -14.52
C ALA A 63 15.68 -10.18 -13.79
N GLU A 64 15.66 -9.02 -14.44
CA GLU A 64 15.05 -7.80 -13.91
C GLU A 64 13.53 -7.93 -13.79
N LEU A 65 12.86 -8.47 -14.82
CA LEU A 65 11.43 -8.73 -14.78
C LEU A 65 11.05 -9.73 -13.67
N LYS A 66 11.86 -10.78 -13.46
CA LYS A 66 11.64 -11.72 -12.35
C LYS A 66 11.73 -11.04 -10.99
N LYS A 67 12.75 -10.20 -10.78
CA LYS A 67 12.87 -9.40 -9.55
C LYS A 67 11.66 -8.50 -9.34
N LEU A 68 11.23 -7.80 -10.38
CA LEU A 68 10.06 -6.91 -10.30
C LEU A 68 8.78 -7.69 -9.98
N VAL A 69 8.61 -8.88 -10.55
CA VAL A 69 7.48 -9.77 -10.21
C VAL A 69 7.52 -10.22 -8.75
N GLU A 70 8.70 -10.56 -8.21
CA GLU A 70 8.86 -10.92 -6.80
C GLU A 70 8.55 -9.75 -5.87
N GLU A 71 9.04 -8.55 -6.19
CA GLU A 71 8.75 -7.32 -5.44
C GLU A 71 7.26 -6.99 -5.45
N MET A 72 6.61 -7.08 -6.62
CA MET A 72 5.16 -6.86 -6.73
C MET A 72 4.36 -7.90 -5.95
N ARG A 73 4.78 -9.18 -5.95
CA ARG A 73 4.13 -10.23 -5.15
C ARG A 73 4.25 -9.94 -3.65
N ALA A 74 5.43 -9.54 -3.18
CA ALA A 74 5.65 -9.17 -1.79
C ALA A 74 4.77 -7.96 -1.38
N GLN A 75 4.62 -6.97 -2.25
CA GLN A 75 3.72 -5.83 -2.01
C GLN A 75 2.25 -6.27 -1.94
N ILE A 76 1.80 -7.14 -2.83
CA ILE A 76 0.44 -7.68 -2.82
C ILE A 76 0.18 -8.43 -1.51
N GLU A 77 1.10 -9.29 -1.06
CA GLU A 77 0.97 -10.04 0.17
C GLU A 77 0.90 -9.12 1.40
N GLN A 78 1.73 -8.07 1.46
CA GLN A 78 1.67 -7.06 2.52
C GLN A 78 0.33 -6.30 2.53
N LEU A 79 -0.18 -5.94 1.36
CA LEU A 79 -1.46 -5.24 1.24
C LEU A 79 -2.63 -6.14 1.64
N GLN A 80 -2.60 -7.42 1.26
CA GLN A 80 -3.58 -8.41 1.68
C GLN A 80 -3.57 -8.60 3.20
N ALA A 81 -2.39 -8.75 3.81
CA ALA A 81 -2.27 -8.88 5.27
C ALA A 81 -2.82 -7.64 6.01
N ARG A 82 -2.60 -6.44 5.47
CA ARG A 82 -3.18 -5.20 6.02
C ARG A 82 -4.71 -5.17 5.87
N LEU A 83 -5.22 -5.53 4.69
CA LEU A 83 -6.65 -5.59 4.44
C LEU A 83 -7.35 -6.59 5.37
N ASP A 84 -6.75 -7.77 5.56
CA ASP A 84 -7.26 -8.80 6.46
C ASP A 84 -7.25 -8.31 7.91
N GLY A 85 -6.18 -7.65 8.35
CA GLY A 85 -6.09 -7.00 9.65
C GLY A 85 -7.17 -5.92 9.86
N GLU A 86 -7.38 -5.06 8.87
CA GLU A 86 -8.44 -4.06 8.88
C GLU A 86 -9.84 -4.68 8.91
N SER A 87 -10.06 -5.76 8.15
CA SER A 87 -11.34 -6.47 8.11
C SER A 87 -11.66 -7.07 9.49
N ALA A 88 -10.68 -7.70 10.14
CA ALA A 88 -10.84 -8.25 11.48
C ALA A 88 -11.10 -7.14 12.51
N TYR A 89 -10.42 -6.00 12.39
CA TYR A 89 -10.66 -4.84 13.23
C TYR A 89 -12.07 -4.28 13.04
N ARG A 90 -12.53 -4.13 11.79
CA ARG A 90 -13.90 -3.68 11.47
C ARG A 90 -14.94 -4.63 12.04
N VAL A 91 -14.76 -5.95 11.90
CA VAL A 91 -15.68 -6.95 12.46
C VAL A 91 -15.72 -6.85 13.99
N LYS A 92 -14.58 -6.70 14.66
CA LYS A 92 -14.54 -6.51 16.13
C LYS A 92 -15.24 -5.21 16.55
N LYS A 93 -14.97 -4.10 15.86
CA LYS A 93 -15.61 -2.81 16.13
C LYS A 93 -17.13 -2.89 15.91
N GLN A 94 -17.56 -3.56 14.84
CA GLN A 94 -18.97 -3.78 14.53
C GLN A 94 -19.68 -4.58 15.64
N LYS A 95 -19.07 -5.67 16.11
CA LYS A 95 -19.60 -6.44 17.26
C LYS A 95 -19.71 -5.59 18.53
N GLN A 96 -18.73 -4.73 18.78
CA GLN A 96 -18.75 -3.82 19.92
C GLN A 96 -19.89 -2.79 19.80
N ILE A 97 -20.10 -2.22 18.61
CA ILE A 97 -21.21 -1.31 18.34
C ILE A 97 -22.55 -2.01 18.58
N GLU A 98 -22.71 -3.22 18.06
CA GLU A 98 -23.94 -4.00 18.23
C GLU A 98 -24.22 -4.33 19.70
N ALA A 99 -23.19 -4.71 20.46
CA ALA A 99 -23.31 -4.95 21.90
C ALA A 99 -23.73 -3.68 22.66
N MET A 100 -23.06 -2.55 22.40
CA MET A 100 -23.42 -1.27 23.03
C MET A 100 -24.85 -0.84 22.65
N ARG A 101 -25.23 -1.02 21.38
CA ARG A 101 -26.57 -0.69 20.91
C ARG A 101 -27.64 -1.54 21.59
N ALA A 102 -27.38 -2.83 21.82
CA ALA A 102 -28.26 -3.71 22.57
C ALA A 102 -28.40 -3.25 24.03
N GLU A 103 -27.28 -2.97 24.72
CA GLU A 103 -27.29 -2.45 26.10
C GLU A 103 -28.09 -1.15 26.22
N PHE A 104 -27.91 -0.22 25.27
CA PHE A 104 -28.70 1.02 25.26
C PHE A 104 -30.17 0.78 24.92
N ALA A 105 -30.50 -0.17 24.05
CA ALA A 105 -31.88 -0.49 23.72
C ALA A 105 -32.64 -1.12 24.89
N ASP A 106 -31.97 -1.91 25.73
CA ASP A 106 -32.55 -2.50 26.94
C ASP A 106 -32.82 -1.43 28.02
N VAL A 107 -31.96 -0.41 28.07
CA VAL A 107 -32.00 0.62 29.11
C VAL A 107 -32.86 1.83 28.72
N LEU A 108 -32.90 2.19 27.44
CA LEU A 108 -33.53 3.40 26.91
C LEU A 108 -34.67 3.02 25.97
N LYS A 109 -35.91 3.24 26.41
CA LYS A 109 -37.10 2.94 25.60
C LYS A 109 -37.24 3.94 24.44
N PRO A 110 -37.88 3.56 23.32
CA PRO A 110 -38.21 4.49 22.24
C PRO A 110 -38.99 5.70 22.77
N GLY A 111 -38.58 6.92 22.37
CA GLY A 111 -39.17 8.18 22.83
C GLY A 111 -38.82 8.59 24.28
N GLU A 112 -38.11 7.75 25.05
CA GLU A 112 -37.67 8.10 26.40
C GLU A 112 -36.46 9.05 26.34
N ARG A 113 -36.56 10.17 27.06
CA ARG A 113 -35.45 11.11 27.28
C ARG A 113 -34.99 11.02 28.72
N ILE A 114 -33.74 10.64 28.94
CA ILE A 114 -33.15 10.55 30.29
C ILE A 114 -31.84 11.31 30.37
N LYS A 115 -31.46 11.76 31.57
CA LYS A 115 -30.12 12.34 31.76
C LYS A 115 -29.05 11.27 31.68
N LEU A 116 -27.85 11.63 31.21
CA LEU A 116 -26.70 10.72 31.14
C LEU A 116 -26.38 10.07 32.49
N VAL A 117 -26.51 10.81 33.60
CA VAL A 117 -26.35 10.23 34.95
C VAL A 117 -27.28 9.03 35.19
N TYR A 118 -28.53 9.08 34.70
CA TYR A 118 -29.48 7.99 34.86
C TYR A 118 -29.20 6.84 33.90
N LEU A 119 -28.78 7.14 32.67
CA LEU A 119 -28.33 6.14 31.70
C LEU A 119 -27.19 5.30 32.30
N PHE A 120 -26.13 5.96 32.77
CA PHE A 120 -24.96 5.27 33.31
C PHE A 120 -25.26 4.50 34.60
N ARG A 121 -26.17 5.01 35.45
CA ARG A 121 -26.65 4.24 36.61
C ARG A 121 -27.39 2.97 36.21
N ARG A 122 -28.26 3.03 35.19
CA ARG A 122 -28.97 1.85 34.68
C ARG A 122 -28.02 0.84 34.02
N LEU A 123 -26.92 1.31 33.44
CA LEU A 123 -25.80 0.48 32.95
C LEU A 123 -24.88 -0.04 34.08
N GLY A 124 -25.22 0.17 35.35
CA GLY A 124 -24.44 -0.33 36.49
C GLY A 124 -23.15 0.44 36.77
N VAL A 125 -22.95 1.63 36.21
CA VAL A 125 -21.77 2.46 36.49
C VAL A 125 -21.94 3.16 37.84
N PRO A 126 -21.00 3.00 38.79
CA PRO A 126 -21.07 3.63 40.10
C PRO A 126 -20.95 5.16 39.99
N PRO A 127 -21.65 5.93 40.84
CA PRO A 127 -21.55 7.38 40.86
C PRO A 127 -20.15 7.83 41.31
N GLY A 128 -19.61 8.87 40.66
CA GLY A 128 -18.30 9.46 40.97
C GLY A 128 -17.60 10.02 39.73
N ASP A 129 -16.37 10.47 39.88
CA ASP A 129 -15.58 11.05 38.78
C ASP A 129 -15.35 10.07 37.62
N GLY A 130 -15.27 8.77 37.92
CA GLY A 130 -15.18 7.73 36.90
C GLY A 130 -16.40 7.69 35.96
N MET A 131 -17.60 8.03 36.44
CA MET A 131 -18.79 8.12 35.59
C MET A 131 -18.70 9.31 34.65
N LYS A 132 -18.24 10.46 35.15
CA LYS A 132 -18.04 11.66 34.33
C LYS A 132 -17.03 11.38 33.21
N HIS A 133 -15.89 10.77 33.56
CA HIS A 133 -14.87 10.43 32.58
C HIS A 133 -15.37 9.42 31.54
N LYS A 134 -16.14 8.41 31.94
CA LYS A 134 -16.80 7.48 31.01
C LYS A 134 -17.80 8.17 30.08
N ALA A 135 -18.57 9.13 30.59
CA ALA A 135 -19.50 9.92 29.79
C ALA A 135 -18.78 10.78 28.76
N GLU A 136 -17.71 11.48 29.15
CA GLU A 136 -16.87 12.26 28.25
C GLU A 136 -16.24 11.37 27.17
N THR A 137 -15.67 10.23 27.56
CA THR A 137 -15.07 9.26 26.64
C THR A 137 -16.10 8.71 25.63
N LEU A 138 -17.30 8.39 26.10
CA LEU A 138 -18.39 7.95 25.23
C LEU A 138 -18.73 9.02 24.18
N ILE A 139 -18.85 10.28 24.62
CA ILE A 139 -19.21 11.40 23.75
C ILE A 139 -18.12 11.65 22.72
N THR A 140 -16.86 11.79 23.15
CA THR A 140 -15.73 12.07 22.25
C THR A 140 -15.52 10.98 21.21
N ASN A 141 -15.73 9.71 21.58
CA ASN A 141 -15.44 8.59 20.68
C ASN A 141 -16.57 8.28 19.69
N TRP A 142 -17.82 8.61 20.04
CA TRP A 142 -18.99 8.08 19.32
C TRP A 142 -19.98 9.13 18.83
N PHE A 143 -19.88 10.37 19.28
CA PHE A 143 -20.84 11.42 18.95
C PHE A 143 -20.17 12.56 18.19
N ASN A 144 -20.89 13.10 17.21
CA ASN A 144 -20.47 14.27 16.46
C ASN A 144 -21.49 15.41 16.65
N GLU A 145 -21.00 16.65 16.70
CA GLU A 145 -21.87 17.83 16.70
C GLU A 145 -22.66 17.91 15.40
N ALA A 146 -23.98 18.07 15.54
CA ALA A 146 -24.91 18.24 14.43
C ALA A 146 -26.15 19.00 14.91
N GLU A 147 -26.95 19.46 13.95
CA GLU A 147 -28.27 19.99 14.24
C GLU A 147 -29.30 18.86 14.12
N TYR A 148 -30.16 18.71 15.13
CA TYR A 148 -31.24 17.72 15.14
C TYR A 148 -32.52 18.38 15.66
N ASN A 149 -33.59 18.35 14.86
CA ASN A 149 -34.85 19.01 15.15
C ASN A 149 -34.72 20.52 15.46
N GLY A 150 -33.80 21.22 14.79
CA GLY A 150 -33.57 22.66 14.98
C GLY A 150 -32.78 23.03 16.24
N GLU A 151 -32.25 22.04 16.96
CA GLU A 151 -31.44 22.24 18.16
C GLU A 151 -30.03 21.68 17.96
N ARG A 152 -29.04 22.31 18.60
CA ARG A 152 -27.66 21.84 18.59
C ARG A 152 -27.56 20.59 19.45
N ALA A 153 -27.22 19.46 18.82
CA ALA A 153 -27.19 18.15 19.45
C ALA A 153 -25.89 17.41 19.11
N LEU A 154 -25.63 16.35 19.84
CA LEU A 154 -24.58 15.40 19.56
C LEU A 154 -25.23 14.12 19.05
N ILE A 155 -24.89 13.66 17.85
CA ILE A 155 -25.54 12.51 17.22
C ILE A 155 -24.54 11.37 17.05
N SER A 156 -24.94 10.17 17.47
CA SER A 156 -24.25 8.92 17.16
C SER A 156 -25.15 8.06 16.27
N ARG A 157 -24.83 8.02 14.96
CA ARG A 157 -25.58 7.18 14.01
C ARG A 157 -25.35 5.69 14.24
N ASP A 158 -24.13 5.32 14.61
CA ASP A 158 -23.73 3.93 14.88
C ASP A 158 -24.49 3.38 16.10
N LEU A 159 -24.60 4.18 17.17
CA LEU A 159 -25.32 3.80 18.38
C LEU A 159 -26.83 4.05 18.29
N GLY A 160 -27.28 4.85 17.32
CA GLY A 160 -28.69 5.26 17.18
C GLY A 160 -29.15 6.15 18.33
N LEU A 161 -28.30 7.07 18.78
CA LEU A 161 -28.54 7.94 19.93
C LEU A 161 -28.34 9.42 19.58
N VAL A 162 -29.07 10.28 20.27
CA VAL A 162 -28.89 11.74 20.26
C VAL A 162 -28.75 12.26 21.69
N ILE A 163 -27.81 13.16 21.90
CA ILE A 163 -27.59 13.85 23.18
C ILE A 163 -27.85 15.34 22.99
N TYR A 164 -28.65 15.90 23.88
CA TYR A 164 -28.96 17.32 23.99
C TYR A 164 -28.11 17.91 25.12
N PRO A 165 -27.10 18.74 24.79
CA PRO A 165 -26.27 19.41 25.78
C PRO A 165 -27.11 20.40 26.61
N ASP A 166 -26.91 20.39 27.92
CA ASP A 166 -27.47 21.38 28.85
C ASP A 166 -26.31 22.27 29.30
N THR A 167 -26.29 23.53 28.85
CA THR A 167 -25.19 24.48 29.15
C THR A 167 -25.15 24.92 30.61
N GLN A 168 -26.23 24.70 31.36
CA GLN A 168 -26.30 25.05 32.79
C GLN A 168 -25.81 23.91 33.70
N ARG A 169 -25.54 22.73 33.14
CA ARG A 169 -25.14 21.54 33.89
C ARG A 169 -23.90 20.90 33.29
N GLY A 170 -23.12 20.20 34.12
CA GLY A 170 -22.01 19.38 33.63
C GLY A 170 -22.51 18.23 32.73
N VAL A 171 -21.59 17.54 32.03
CA VAL A 171 -21.87 16.47 31.06
C VAL A 171 -22.92 15.46 31.54
N LEU A 172 -22.87 15.04 32.81
CA LEU A 172 -23.82 14.08 33.39
C LEU A 172 -25.28 14.58 33.46
N GLY A 173 -25.49 15.89 33.36
CA GLY A 173 -26.80 16.54 33.29
C GLY A 173 -27.42 16.59 31.90
N TRP A 174 -26.64 16.28 30.84
CA TRP A 174 -27.13 16.27 29.47
C TRP A 174 -28.15 15.15 29.25
N THR A 175 -29.04 15.36 28.30
CA THR A 175 -30.16 14.44 28.06
C THR A 175 -29.88 13.58 26.84
N VAL A 176 -30.07 12.26 26.95
CA VAL A 176 -29.93 11.30 25.86
C VAL A 176 -31.31 10.77 25.45
N SER A 177 -31.48 10.54 24.16
CA SER A 177 -32.64 9.92 23.54
C SER A 177 -32.18 8.95 22.45
N ARG A 178 -33.04 8.00 22.09
CA ARG A 178 -32.84 7.25 20.84
C ARG A 178 -33.07 8.17 19.64
N LEU A 179 -32.28 7.94 18.60
CA LEU A 179 -32.49 8.54 17.28
C LEU A 179 -33.69 7.82 16.65
N GLU A 180 -34.74 8.57 16.33
CA GLU A 180 -35.91 8.10 15.58
C GLU A 180 -35.58 7.96 14.09
#